data_AF-A0A7D5P8Y7-F1
#
_entry.id   AF-A0A7D5P8Y7-F1
#
_cell.length_a   1.000
_cell.length_b   1.000
_cell.length_c   1.000
_cell.angle_alpha   90.00
_cell.angle_beta   90.00
_cell.angle_gamma   90.00
#
_symmetry.space_group_name_H-M   'P 1'
#
loop_
_entity.id
_entity.type
_entity.pdbx_description
1 polymer ?
#
loop_
_entity_poly.entity_id
_entity_poly.type
_entity_poly.pdbx_seq_one_letter_code
_entity_poly.pdbx_strand_id
1 'polypeptide(L)'
;MRDTNLGDEPEPVTEFLDEYNVVQKFETGIGRVHVQALGMKIHPLEHGRGSYEFDVLDGMDGQAVAFYPPDVEFSAVLLFQTGWGYYCCQSPQDVNEVERWFEAELEKEAKAEDSLINLPDLDFQ
;
A
#
# COMPACT_ATOMS: atom_id res chain seq x y z
N MET A 1 -5.61 -5.48 24.80
CA MET A 1 -5.20 -6.75 24.14
C MET A 1 -5.31 -6.49 22.66
N ARG A 2 -4.19 -6.51 21.93
CA ARG A 2 -4.18 -6.43 20.47
C ARG A 2 -4.61 -7.80 19.95
N ASP A 3 -5.79 -7.88 19.35
CA ASP A 3 -6.21 -9.01 18.52
C ASP A 3 -5.53 -8.84 17.16
N THR A 4 -4.22 -9.07 17.12
CA THR A 4 -3.47 -9.06 15.88
C THR A 4 -3.10 -10.50 15.57
N ASN A 5 -3.89 -11.14 14.71
CA ASN A 5 -3.49 -12.34 13.97
C ASN A 5 -2.37 -11.97 12.99
N LEU A 6 -1.23 -11.49 13.53
CA LEU A 6 0.02 -11.14 12.82
C LEU A 6 0.96 -12.36 12.71
N GLY A 7 0.51 -13.53 13.18
CA GLY A 7 1.34 -14.72 13.35
C GLY A 7 1.52 -15.58 12.09
N ASP A 8 0.85 -15.23 10.99
CA ASP A 8 0.90 -15.96 9.72
C ASP A 8 1.59 -15.14 8.60
N GLU A 9 1.87 -13.86 8.83
CA GLU A 9 2.54 -12.98 7.88
C GLU A 9 4.07 -13.22 7.85
N PRO A 10 4.73 -12.92 6.71
CA PRO A 10 6.18 -12.92 6.62
C PRO A 10 6.82 -11.97 7.64
N GLU A 11 7.99 -12.33 8.18
CA GLU A 11 8.72 -11.52 9.17
C GLU A 11 8.87 -10.03 8.78
N PRO A 12 9.22 -9.67 7.51
CA PRO A 12 9.30 -8.26 7.12
C PRO A 12 7.98 -7.50 7.21
N VAL A 13 6.86 -8.19 7.00
CA VAL A 13 5.51 -7.61 7.13
C VAL A 13 5.20 -7.37 8.59
N THR A 14 5.47 -8.36 9.45
CA THR A 14 5.21 -8.24 10.89
C THR A 14 6.07 -7.14 11.52
N GLU A 15 7.35 -7.06 11.17
CA GLU A 15 8.24 -5.98 11.63
C GLU A 15 7.73 -4.60 11.22
N PHE A 16 7.32 -4.44 9.95
CA PHE A 16 6.76 -3.18 9.47
C PHE A 16 5.48 -2.80 10.23
N LEU A 17 4.56 -3.76 10.44
CA LEU A 17 3.29 -3.51 11.10
C LEU A 17 3.46 -3.18 12.59
N ASP A 18 4.50 -3.69 13.25
CA ASP A 18 4.81 -3.42 14.66
C ASP A 18 5.25 -1.96 14.91
N GLU A 19 5.68 -1.22 13.88
CA GLU A 19 5.99 0.22 13.97
C GLU A 19 4.75 1.09 14.19
N TYR A 20 3.56 0.55 13.93
CA TYR A 20 2.30 1.29 13.97
C TYR A 20 1.44 0.91 15.17
N ASN A 21 0.73 1.92 15.68
CA ASN A 21 -0.14 1.71 16.84
C ASN A 21 -1.50 1.13 16.46
N VAL A 22 -1.97 1.44 15.25
CA VAL A 22 -3.23 1.04 14.67
C VAL A 22 -2.97 0.43 13.30
N VAL A 23 -3.44 -0.80 13.12
CA VAL A 23 -3.33 -1.54 11.87
C VAL A 23 -4.72 -2.05 11.51
N GLN A 24 -5.21 -1.69 10.32
CA GLN A 24 -6.52 -2.12 9.82
C GLN A 24 -6.37 -2.81 8.47
N LYS A 25 -6.78 -4.08 8.40
CA LYS A 25 -6.78 -4.85 7.16
C LYS A 25 -7.85 -4.35 6.20
N PHE A 26 -7.53 -4.33 4.91
CA PHE A 26 -8.49 -4.07 3.84
C PHE A 26 -8.23 -4.98 2.64
N GLU A 27 -9.21 -5.08 1.76
CA GLU A 27 -9.11 -5.76 0.47
C GLU A 27 -9.64 -4.81 -0.60
N THR A 28 -8.84 -4.59 -1.64
CA THR A 28 -9.29 -3.87 -2.83
C THR A 28 -10.13 -4.82 -3.67
N GLY A 29 -11.06 -4.28 -4.46
CA GLY A 29 -11.79 -5.08 -5.47
C GLY A 29 -10.92 -5.54 -6.65
N ILE A 30 -9.58 -5.44 -6.56
CA ILE A 30 -8.63 -5.65 -7.65
C ILE A 30 -7.93 -6.99 -7.44
N GLY A 31 -8.01 -7.89 -8.43
CA GLY A 31 -7.46 -9.25 -8.29
C GLY A 31 -5.92 -9.32 -8.29
N ARG A 32 -5.24 -8.48 -9.07
CA ARG A 32 -3.77 -8.35 -9.09
C ARG A 32 -3.35 -6.92 -9.36
N VAL A 33 -2.36 -6.45 -8.60
CA VAL A 33 -1.79 -5.09 -8.68
C VAL A 33 -0.28 -5.17 -8.85
N HIS A 34 0.29 -4.46 -9.81
CA HIS A 34 1.74 -4.28 -9.88
C HIS A 34 2.19 -3.18 -8.90
N VAL A 35 2.26 -3.52 -7.61
CA VAL A 35 2.41 -2.57 -6.49
C VAL A 35 3.58 -1.60 -6.61
N GLN A 36 4.72 -2.02 -7.14
CA GLN A 36 5.87 -1.12 -7.37
C GLN A 36 5.61 -0.07 -8.43
N ALA A 37 4.95 -0.48 -9.52
CA ALA A 37 4.65 0.41 -10.63
C ALA A 37 3.52 1.37 -10.25
N LEU A 38 2.57 0.90 -9.43
CA LEU A 38 1.61 1.76 -8.75
C LEU A 38 2.32 2.81 -7.88
N GLY A 39 3.32 2.39 -7.08
CA GLY A 39 4.16 3.28 -6.26
C GLY A 39 4.79 4.40 -7.07
N MET A 40 5.41 4.06 -8.19
CA MET A 40 6.05 5.03 -9.09
C MET A 40 5.07 6.04 -9.71
N LYS A 41 3.79 5.67 -9.84
CA LYS A 41 2.76 6.56 -10.38
C LYS A 41 2.11 7.45 -9.32
N ILE A 42 1.87 6.91 -8.13
CA ILE A 42 1.35 7.68 -6.99
C ILE A 42 2.40 8.70 -6.53
N HIS A 43 3.68 8.32 -6.55
CA HIS A 43 4.81 9.17 -6.20
C HIS A 43 5.78 9.28 -7.39
N PRO A 44 5.46 10.05 -8.44
CA PRO A 44 6.37 10.25 -9.55
C PRO A 44 7.61 11.00 -9.05
N LEU A 45 8.80 10.46 -9.35
CA LEU A 45 10.11 11.00 -8.98
C LEU A 45 10.37 12.38 -9.64
N GLU A 46 9.65 13.42 -9.23
CA GLU A 46 9.99 14.80 -9.51
C GLU A 46 10.23 15.54 -8.19
N HIS A 47 11.48 15.97 -8.01
CA HIS A 47 12.03 16.84 -6.96
C HIS A 47 12.72 16.19 -5.74
N GLY A 48 14.05 16.11 -5.88
CA GLY A 48 15.07 16.50 -4.90
C GLY A 48 14.84 16.22 -3.41
N ARG A 49 15.58 15.23 -2.88
CA ARG A 49 15.96 15.03 -1.46
C ARG A 49 14.92 15.51 -0.44
N GLY A 50 14.00 14.62 -0.08
CA GLY A 50 13.22 14.75 1.15
C GLY A 50 11.88 14.01 1.11
N SER A 51 11.92 12.70 1.32
CA SER A 51 10.89 11.91 2.03
C SER A 51 9.43 12.03 1.56
N TYR A 52 9.10 11.45 0.41
CA TYR A 52 7.72 11.02 0.06
C TYR A 52 7.81 9.81 -0.89
N GLU A 53 8.63 8.83 -0.51
CA GLU A 53 8.97 7.64 -1.30
C GLU A 53 8.06 6.49 -0.86
N PHE A 54 7.62 5.64 -1.79
CA PHE A 54 7.06 4.33 -1.42
C PHE A 54 8.23 3.37 -1.15
N ASP A 55 8.05 2.46 -0.19
CA ASP A 55 9.09 1.50 0.17
C ASP A 55 8.67 0.08 -0.23
N VAL A 56 9.56 -0.60 -0.96
CA VAL A 56 9.43 -2.04 -1.18
C VAL A 56 9.85 -2.74 0.09
N LEU A 57 8.99 -3.59 0.66
CA LEU A 57 9.38 -4.36 1.83
C LEU A 57 10.52 -5.32 1.47
N ASP A 58 11.63 -5.19 2.16
CA ASP A 58 12.81 -6.05 1.99
C ASP A 58 12.43 -7.52 2.24
N GLY A 59 12.93 -8.42 1.38
CA GLY A 59 12.63 -9.85 1.48
C GLY A 59 11.27 -10.28 0.91
N MET A 60 10.46 -9.35 0.40
CA MET A 60 9.18 -9.65 -0.27
C MET A 60 9.28 -9.67 -1.80
N ASP A 61 10.47 -9.58 -2.40
CA ASP A 61 10.71 -9.62 -3.86
C ASP A 61 9.75 -8.71 -4.68
N GLY A 62 9.37 -7.54 -4.15
CA GLY A 62 8.43 -6.63 -4.82
C GLY A 62 6.96 -7.02 -4.75
N GLN A 63 6.61 -8.00 -3.92
CA GLN A 63 5.24 -8.48 -3.69
C GLN A 63 4.43 -7.59 -2.73
N ALA A 64 5.10 -6.73 -1.97
CA ALA A 64 4.48 -5.79 -1.05
C ALA A 64 5.19 -4.43 -1.10
N VAL A 65 4.41 -3.35 -1.03
CA VAL A 65 4.89 -1.97 -1.03
C VAL A 65 4.15 -1.16 0.03
N ALA A 66 4.90 -0.37 0.79
CA ALA A 66 4.38 0.66 1.68
C ALA A 66 4.29 1.99 0.93
N PHE A 67 3.12 2.63 0.97
CA PHE A 67 2.84 3.94 0.39
C PHE A 67 2.62 4.94 1.51
N TYR A 68 3.20 6.14 1.40
CA TYR A 68 3.16 7.13 2.47
C TYR A 68 2.36 8.35 2.03
N PRO A 69 1.16 8.59 2.61
CA PRO A 69 0.38 9.78 2.33
C PRO A 69 1.18 11.05 2.63
N PRO A 70 1.19 12.05 1.73
CA PRO A 70 1.97 13.27 1.92
C PRO A 70 1.45 14.16 3.05
N ASP A 71 0.14 14.11 3.31
CA ASP A 71 -0.56 15.01 4.24
C ASP A 71 -0.92 14.35 5.59
N VAL A 72 -0.57 13.07 5.78
CA VAL A 72 -0.87 12.33 7.02
C VAL A 72 0.43 11.80 7.61
N GLU A 73 0.95 12.49 8.62
CA GLU A 73 2.24 12.16 9.23
C GLU A 73 2.24 10.77 9.88
N PHE A 74 3.40 10.08 9.80
CA PHE A 74 3.66 8.79 10.43
C PHE A 74 2.61 7.70 10.12
N SER A 75 2.01 7.78 8.93
CA SER A 75 1.02 6.83 8.46
C SER A 75 1.45 6.24 7.12
N ALA A 76 0.97 5.04 6.82
CA ALA A 76 1.29 4.32 5.61
C ALA A 76 0.16 3.39 5.17
N VAL A 77 0.24 2.94 3.93
CA VAL A 77 -0.58 1.87 3.37
C VAL A 77 0.35 0.77 2.92
N LEU A 78 0.25 -0.41 3.54
CA LEU A 78 0.93 -1.60 3.03
C LEU A 78 0.00 -2.32 2.05
N LEU A 79 0.38 -2.43 0.79
CA LEU A 79 -0.40 -3.15 -0.23
C LEU A 79 0.39 -4.35 -0.78
N PHE A 80 -0.28 -5.49 -0.88
CA PHE A 80 0.23 -6.69 -1.52
C PHE A 80 -0.21 -6.79 -2.98
N GLN A 81 0.58 -7.45 -3.83
CA GLN A 81 0.24 -7.71 -5.24
C GLN A 81 -1.09 -8.43 -5.43
N THR A 82 -1.54 -9.16 -4.41
CA THR A 82 -2.84 -9.87 -4.37
C THR A 82 -4.03 -8.95 -4.12
N GLY A 83 -3.84 -7.64 -4.02
CA GLY A 83 -4.92 -6.66 -3.91
C GLY A 83 -5.48 -6.48 -2.50
N TRP A 84 -4.92 -7.11 -1.48
CA TRP A 84 -5.25 -6.82 -0.08
C TRP A 84 -4.09 -6.09 0.61
N GLY A 85 -4.35 -5.49 1.77
CA GLY A 85 -3.36 -4.67 2.46
C GLY A 85 -3.75 -4.26 3.87
N TYR A 86 -2.98 -3.33 4.43
CA TYR A 86 -3.17 -2.72 5.74
C TYR A 86 -3.09 -1.20 5.68
N TYR A 87 -4.02 -0.52 6.32
CA TYR A 87 -3.87 0.86 6.74
C TYR A 87 -3.10 0.90 8.06
N CYS A 88 -2.00 1.62 8.08
CA CYS A 88 -1.03 1.66 9.17
C CYS A 88 -0.94 3.09 9.71
N CYS A 89 -1.34 3.30 10.95
CA CYS A 89 -1.46 4.65 11.54
C CYS A 89 -0.96 4.69 12.99
N GLN A 90 -0.57 5.89 13.44
CA GLN A 90 -0.26 6.13 14.86
C GLN A 90 -1.51 6.39 15.70
N SER A 91 -2.57 6.95 15.12
CA SER A 91 -3.84 7.22 15.78
C SER A 91 -5.03 6.63 15.01
N PRO A 92 -6.11 6.18 15.69
CA PRO A 92 -7.32 5.71 15.03
C PRO A 92 -8.03 6.79 14.19
N GLN A 93 -7.76 8.07 14.46
CA GLN A 93 -8.38 9.19 13.76
C GLN A 93 -7.88 9.30 12.32
N ASP A 94 -6.62 8.91 12.09
CA ASP A 94 -5.92 9.07 10.82
C ASP A 94 -6.36 8.03 9.79
N VAL A 95 -6.89 6.88 10.25
CA VAL A 95 -7.27 5.75 9.39
C VAL A 95 -8.20 6.19 8.25
N ASN A 96 -9.23 6.97 8.57
CA ASN A 96 -10.19 7.45 7.55
C ASN A 96 -9.54 8.41 6.54
N GLU A 97 -8.52 9.16 6.95
CA GLU A 97 -7.82 10.10 6.08
C GLU A 97 -6.88 9.34 5.13
N VAL A 98 -6.14 8.37 5.66
CA VAL A 98 -5.28 7.46 4.88
C VAL A 98 -6.09 6.64 3.88
N GLU A 99 -7.22 6.07 4.32
CA GLU A 99 -8.14 5.31 3.47
C GLU A 99 -8.65 6.17 2.31
N ARG A 100 -9.19 7.37 2.60
CA ARG A 100 -9.71 8.28 1.57
C ARG A 100 -8.64 8.71 0.57
N TRP A 101 -7.43 8.99 1.05
CA TRP A 101 -6.31 9.34 0.19
C TRP A 101 -6.00 8.17 -0.75
N PHE A 102 -5.84 6.96 -0.20
CA PHE A 102 -5.43 5.80 -0.98
C PHE A 102 -6.49 5.38 -2.00
N GLU A 103 -7.77 5.39 -1.63
CA GLU A 103 -8.87 5.12 -2.55
C GLU A 103 -8.92 6.13 -3.71
N ALA A 104 -8.65 7.41 -3.44
CA ALA A 104 -8.59 8.43 -4.47
C ALA A 104 -7.42 8.19 -5.44
N GLU A 105 -6.26 7.75 -4.95
CA GLU A 105 -5.12 7.38 -5.81
C GLU A 105 -5.42 6.15 -6.66
N LEU A 106 -6.04 5.12 -6.07
CA LEU A 106 -6.49 3.94 -6.82
C LEU A 106 -7.52 4.30 -7.90
N GLU A 107 -8.47 5.19 -7.61
CA GLU A 107 -9.49 5.62 -8.57
C GLU A 107 -8.89 6.43 -9.73
N LYS A 108 -7.90 7.29 -9.45
CA LYS A 108 -7.16 8.02 -10.50
C LYS A 108 -6.45 7.05 -11.42
N GLU A 109 -5.75 6.07 -10.86
CA GLU A 109 -5.01 5.08 -11.63
C GLU A 109 -5.90 4.13 -12.42
N ALA A 110 -7.04 3.71 -11.85
CA ALA A 110 -8.03 2.90 -12.56
C ALA A 110 -8.65 3.62 -13.78
N LYS A 111 -8.64 4.96 -13.78
CA LYS A 111 -9.11 5.79 -14.91
C LYS A 111 -8.00 6.14 -15.91
N ALA A 112 -6.74 5.86 -15.59
CA ALA A 112 -5.62 6.12 -16.50
C ALA A 112 -5.63 5.14 -17.67
N GLU A 113 -5.29 5.61 -18.88
CA GLU A 113 -5.27 4.79 -20.10
C GLU A 113 -4.26 3.62 -20.04
N ASP A 114 -3.24 3.74 -19.17
CA ASP A 114 -2.21 2.74 -18.87
C ASP A 114 -2.39 2.19 -17.44
N SER A 115 -3.62 1.74 -17.12
CA SER A 115 -3.96 1.30 -15.77
C SER A 115 -3.20 0.03 -15.39
N LEU A 116 -2.47 0.10 -14.28
CA LEU A 116 -1.80 -1.04 -13.62
C LEU A 116 -2.73 -1.80 -12.66
N ILE A 117 -3.96 -1.27 -12.53
CA ILE A 117 -5.06 -1.75 -11.71
C ILE A 117 -6.06 -2.37 -12.69
N ASN A 118 -6.26 -3.69 -12.63
CA ASN A 118 -6.91 -4.50 -13.67
C ASN A 118 -6.03 -4.82 -14.87
N LEU A 119 -4.84 -5.38 -14.63
CA LEU A 119 -4.22 -6.19 -15.69
C LEU A 119 -5.26 -7.28 -16.04
N PRO A 120 -5.75 -7.36 -17.30
CA PRO A 120 -6.55 -8.52 -17.69
C PRO A 120 -5.73 -9.77 -17.37
N ASP A 121 -6.38 -10.84 -16.92
CA ASP A 121 -5.75 -12.16 -16.89
C ASP A 121 -5.19 -12.39 -18.30
N LEU A 122 -3.88 -12.23 -18.46
CA LEU A 122 -3.18 -12.64 -19.67
C LEU A 122 -3.26 -14.16 -19.63
N ASP A 123 -4.28 -14.70 -20.28
CA ASP A 123 -4.32 -16.10 -20.72
C ASP A 123 -3.05 -16.32 -21.56
N PHE A 124 -1.99 -16.80 -20.91
CA PHE A 124 -0.84 -17.35 -21.60
C PHE A 124 -1.31 -18.67 -22.23
N GLN A 125 -1.71 -18.61 -23.50
CA GLN A 125 -1.88 -19.79 -24.36
C GLN A 125 -0.53 -20.42 -24.72
#